data_AF-A0A7V6IUE8-F1
#
_entry.id   AF-A0A7V6IUE8-F1
#
_cell.length_a   1.000
_cell.length_b   1.000
_cell.length_c   1.000
_cell.angle_alpha   90.00
_cell.angle_beta   90.00
_cell.angle_gamma   90.00
#
_symmetry.space_group_name_H-M   'P 1'
#
loop_
_entity.id
_entity.type
_entity.pdbx_description
1 polymer ?
#
loop_
_entity_poly.entity_id
_entity_poly.type
_entity_poly.pdbx_seq_one_letter_code
_entity_poly.pdbx_strand_id
1 'polypeptide(L)' 'MRDDILIKIYQNPEYLEYLRYHPKWYQYLDQNPENFSIFEQVVKKELKRTSYDKIERLKKHVNFANALIKYLSK' A
#
# COMPACT_ATOMS: atom_id res chain seq x y z
N MET A 1 -19.91 5.90 9.37
CA MET A 1 -18.79 4.94 9.37
C MET A 1 -18.43 4.70 10.82
N ARG A 2 -18.28 3.45 11.28
CA ARG A 2 -17.99 3.19 12.71
C ARG A 2 -16.59 3.70 13.06
N ASP A 3 -16.47 4.38 14.20
CA ASP A 3 -15.20 4.91 14.71
C ASP A 3 -14.10 3.85 14.84
N ASP A 4 -14.46 2.61 15.20
CA ASP A 4 -13.52 1.49 15.30
C ASP A 4 -12.79 1.20 13.98
N ILE A 5 -13.50 1.34 12.85
CA ILE A 5 -12.95 1.11 11.51
C ILE A 5 -12.01 2.26 11.13
N LEU A 6 -12.40 3.49 11.44
CA LEU A 6 -11.56 4.66 11.22
C LEU A 6 -10.26 4.55 12.01
N ILE A 7 -10.32 4.19 13.29
CA ILE A 7 -9.13 4.01 14.13
C ILE A 7 -8.17 2.99 13.50
N LYS A 8 -8.68 1.83 13.04
CA LYS A 8 -7.85 0.82 12.36
C LYS A 8 -7.22 1.31 11.06
N ILE A 9 -7.95 2.13 10.30
CA ILE A 9 -7.44 2.70 9.04
C ILE A 9 -6.39 3.78 9.32
N TYR A 10 -6.63 4.65 10.30
CA TYR A 10 -5.67 5.69 10.69
C TYR A 10 -4.42 5.13 11.37
N GLN A 11 -4.51 3.96 12.02
CA GLN A 11 -3.35 3.25 12.57
C GLN A 11 -2.38 2.75 11.48
N ASN A 12 -2.88 2.48 10.26
CA ASN A 12 -2.07 2.00 9.15
C ASN A 12 -2.03 3.03 8.02
N PRO A 13 -0.89 3.72 7.79
CA PRO A 13 -0.80 4.77 6.76
C PRO A 13 -1.15 4.24 5.36
N GLU A 14 -0.83 2.98 5.10
CA GLU A 14 -1.14 2.31 3.83
C GLU A 14 -2.65 2.11 3.62
N TYR A 15 -3.39 1.82 4.69
CA TYR A 15 -4.85 1.67 4.63
C TYR A 15 -5.50 3.03 4.40
N LEU A 16 -4.95 4.07 5.04
CA LEU A 16 -5.38 5.45 4.86
C LEU A 16 -5.13 5.94 3.42
N GLU A 17 -3.95 5.67 2.86
CA GLU A 17 -3.66 6.00 1.46
C GLU A 17 -4.62 5.28 0.51
N TYR A 18 -4.80 3.97 0.68
CA TYR A 18 -5.71 3.20 -0.17
C TYR A 18 -7.16 3.74 -0.08
N LEU A 19 -7.61 4.11 1.12
CA LEU A 19 -8.92 4.72 1.33
C LEU A 19 -9.05 6.07 0.60
N ARG A 20 -7.99 6.89 0.56
CA ARG A 20 -7.98 8.17 -0.19
C ARG A 20 -8.10 7.97 -1.70
N TYR A 21 -7.45 6.95 -2.25
CA TYR A 21 -7.54 6.64 -3.69
C TYR A 21 -8.89 6.03 -4.08
N HIS A 22 -9.60 5.42 -3.12
CA HIS A 22 -10.85 4.71 -3.36
C HIS A 22 -12.00 5.19 -2.45
N PRO A 23 -12.56 6.38 -2.71
CA PRO A 23 -13.61 6.96 -1.86
C PRO A 23 -14.90 6.13 -1.80
N LYS A 24 -15.13 5.22 -2.75
CA LYS A 24 -16.26 4.28 -2.73
C LYS A 24 -16.28 3.39 -1.48
N TRP A 25 -15.09 3.09 -0.92
CA TRP A 25 -14.99 2.31 0.31
C TRP A 25 -15.60 3.02 1.52
N TYR A 26 -15.68 4.34 1.55
CA TYR A 26 -16.42 5.04 2.61
C TYR A 26 -17.88 4.60 2.65
N GLN A 27 -18.56 4.50 1.50
CA GLN A 27 -19.95 4.06 1.44
C GLN A 27 -20.09 2.58 1.80
N TYR A 28 -19.19 1.71 1.32
CA TYR A 28 -19.26 0.28 1.64
C TYR A 28 -19.03 -0.03 3.11
N LEU A 29 -18.13 0.72 3.76
CA LEU A 29 -17.82 0.59 5.19
C LEU A 29 -18.88 1.28 6.08
N ASP A 30 -19.60 2.25 5.53
CA ASP A 30 -20.73 2.90 6.19
C ASP A 30 -21.99 2.03 6.16
N GLN A 31 -22.30 1.44 5.00
CA GLN A 31 -23.49 0.59 4.80
C GLN A 31 -23.40 -0.72 5.55
N ASN A 32 -22.23 -1.37 5.56
CA ASN A 32 -22.07 -2.61 6.29
C ASN A 32 -20.66 -2.73 6.88
N PRO A 33 -20.52 -2.78 8.22
CA PRO A 33 -19.23 -2.87 8.90
C PRO A 33 -18.52 -4.20 8.64
N GLU A 34 -19.24 -5.25 8.23
CA GLU A 34 -18.65 -6.54 7.83
C GLU A 34 -17.81 -6.45 6.54
N ASN A 35 -18.07 -5.44 5.70
CA ASN A 35 -17.26 -5.18 4.50
C ASN A 35 -15.82 -4.77 4.82
N PHE A 36 -15.52 -4.41 6.08
CA PHE A 36 -14.16 -4.11 6.50
C PHE A 36 -13.21 -5.29 6.34
N SER A 37 -13.69 -6.53 6.55
CA SER A 37 -12.88 -7.73 6.34
C SER A 37 -12.47 -7.88 4.87
N ILE A 38 -13.38 -7.55 3.95
CA ILE A 38 -13.12 -7.55 2.51
C ILE A 38 -12.15 -6.43 2.14
N PHE A 39 -12.36 -5.22 2.68
CA PHE A 39 -11.43 -4.10 2.52
C PHE A 39 -10.02 -4.48 2.95
N GLU A 40 -9.86 -5.06 4.13
CA GLU A 40 -8.56 -5.48 4.66
C GLU A 40 -7.87 -6.51 3.75
N GLN A 41 -8.61 -7.48 3.23
CA GLN A 41 -8.05 -8.47 2.29
C GLN A 41 -7.62 -7.84 0.97
N VAL A 42 -8.44 -6.94 0.41
CA VAL A 42 -8.15 -6.24 -0.84
C VAL A 42 -6.92 -5.36 -0.67
N VAL A 43 -6.88 -4.55 0.40
CA VAL A 43 -5.72 -3.70 0.71
C VAL A 43 -4.47 -4.54 0.89
N LYS A 44 -4.51 -5.61 1.70
CA LYS A 44 -3.36 -6.51 1.88
C LYS A 44 -2.87 -7.13 0.56
N LYS A 45 -3.78 -7.46 -0.36
CA LYS A 45 -3.43 -8.04 -1.67
C LYS A 45 -2.78 -7.01 -2.59
N GLU A 46 -3.36 -5.81 -2.66
CA GLU A 46 -2.79 -4.69 -3.41
C GLU A 46 -1.46 -4.25 -2.82
N LEU A 47 -1.36 -4.14 -1.50
CA LEU A 47 -0.15 -3.78 -0.79
C LEU A 47 0.99 -4.76 -1.03
N LYS A 48 0.73 -6.06 -0.97
CA LYS A 48 1.75 -7.08 -1.30
C LYS A 48 2.28 -6.90 -2.72
N ARG A 49 1.42 -6.51 -3.68
CA ARG A 49 1.84 -6.18 -5.05
C ARG A 49 2.65 -4.88 -5.09
N THR A 50 2.17 -3.82 -4.44
CA THR A 50 2.86 -2.51 -4.40
C THR A 50 4.22 -2.59 -3.71
N SER A 51 4.33 -3.33 -2.61
CA SER A 51 5.58 -3.52 -1.87
C SER A 51 6.58 -4.37 -2.66
N TYR A 52 6.11 -5.41 -3.36
CA TYR A 52 6.95 -6.16 -4.28
C TYR A 52 7.47 -5.26 -5.42
N ASP A 53 6.61 -4.44 -6.02
CA ASP A 53 7.00 -3.49 -7.07
C ASP A 53 8.01 -2.44 -6.56
N LYS A 54 7.82 -1.92 -5.35
CA LYS A 54 8.79 -1.01 -4.71
C LYS A 54 10.15 -1.68 -4.47
N ILE A 55 10.18 -2.92 -3.98
CA ILE A 55 11.41 -3.68 -3.77
C ILE A 55 12.11 -3.97 -5.10
N GLU A 56 11.35 -4.33 -6.13
CA GLU A 56 11.88 -4.60 -7.46
C GLU A 56 12.49 -3.34 -8.10
N ARG A 57 11.81 -2.18 -7.96
CA ARG A 57 12.35 -0.87 -8.37
C ARG A 57 13.63 -0.53 -7.62
N LEU A 58 13.69 -0.74 -6.30
CA LEU A 58 14.90 -0.47 -5.52
C LEU A 58 16.07 -1.34 -5.96
N LYS A 59 15.85 -2.65 -6.20
CA LYS A 59 16.90 -3.53 -6.79
C LYS A 59 17.41 -2.99 -8.13
N LYS A 60 16.53 -2.47 -8.98
CA LYS A 60 16.90 -1.92 -10.28
C LYS A 60 17.79 -0.67 -10.16
N HIS A 61 17.48 0.21 -9.20
CA HIS A 61 18.29 1.42 -8.94
C HIS A 61 19.65 1.08 -8.32
N VAL A 62 19.71 0.12 -7.39
CA VAL A 62 20.97 -0.35 -6.79
C VAL A 62 21.88 -1.01 -7.83
N ASN A 63 21.33 -1.81 -8.75
CA ASN A 63 22.11 -2.38 -9.85
C ASN A 63 22.71 -1.30 -10.76
N PHE A 64 21.97 -0.22 -11.05
CA PHE A 64 22.48 0.88 -11.87
C PHE A 64 23.58 1.67 -11.13
N ALA A 65 23.40 1.95 -9.84
CA ALA A 65 24.41 2.61 -9.02
C ALA A 65 25.72 1.78 -8.96
N ASN A 66 25.62 0.47 -8.77
CA ASN A 66 26.79 -0.42 -8.79
C ASN A 66 27.47 -0.46 -10.18
N ALA A 67 26.69 -0.41 -11.26
CA ALA A 67 27.25 -0.38 -12.62
C ALA A 67 28.03 0.93 -12.89
N LEU A 68 27.52 2.07 -12.41
CA LEU A 68 28.20 3.36 -12.51
C LEU A 68 29.47 3.40 -11.66
N ILE A 69 29.42 2.93 -10.42
CA ILE A 69 30.59 2.85 -9.53
C ILE A 69 31.68 1.96 -10.16
N LYS A 70 31.29 0.83 -10.77
CA LYS A 70 32.22 -0.07 -11.46
C LYS A 70 32.84 0.56 -12.71
N TYR A 71 32.10 1.39 -13.44
CA TYR A 71 32.62 2.11 -14.61
C TYR A 71 33.57 3.25 -14.24
N LEU A 72 33.30 3.94 -13.13
CA LEU A 72 34.12 5.06 -12.63
C LEU A 72 35.36 4.59 -11.85
N SER A 73 35.34 3.37 -11.31
CA SER A 73 36.47 2.76 -10.61
C SER A 73 37.46 2.03 -11.53
N LYS A 74 37.40 2.28 -12.85
CA LYS A 74 38.31 1.75 -13.87
C LYS A 74 39.09 2.90 -14.50
#